data_AF-A0AAN6HKG7-F1
#
_entry.id   AF-A0AAN6HKG7-F1
#
_cell.length_a   1.000
_cell.length_b   1.000
_cell.length_c   1.000
_cell.angle_alpha   90.00
_cell.angle_beta   90.00
_cell.angle_gamma   90.00
#
_symmetry.space_group_name_H-M   'P 1'
#
loop_
_entity.id
_entity.type
_entity.pdbx_description
1 polymer ?
#
loop_
_entity_poly.entity_id
_entity_poly.type
_entity_poly.pdbx_seq_one_letter_code
_entity_poly.pdbx_strand_id
1 'polypeptide(L)'
;MKSYSLVTLALIANPSYCLNKGENIHLQWSLCDRDAAAVLEKLGEEVRAPYKQNPITYFDTMPPTHAQQGVMFRTKVNKGDPFSVIKVRFDEKPARLPPGADCVWDRYGDYIPYTCGARYLLSDKTKEIWSEDQVRFAEKYDDIDWDGLVPYGPFPDGKWKLKILGHKAKLDDVVAGKLHLMEIELSTPKIGSEEVYDKVTEYFEEHGVLLCDPQQSKTVRLFRDRGLIDGQVSEEL
;
A
#
# COMPACT_ATOMS: atom_id res chain seq x y z
N MET A 1 -28.23 69.08 2.11
CA MET A 1 -26.94 68.93 2.81
C MET A 1 -26.86 67.53 3.40
N LYS A 2 -25.84 66.78 2.96
CA LYS A 2 -25.19 65.60 3.59
C LYS A 2 -26.02 64.33 3.83
N SER A 3 -26.02 63.50 2.80
CA SER A 3 -25.97 62.04 2.88
C SER A 3 -24.75 61.57 3.70
N TYR A 4 -24.95 60.63 4.62
CA TYR A 4 -23.88 59.79 5.16
C TYR A 4 -24.24 58.33 4.93
N SER A 5 -23.55 57.74 3.96
CA SER A 5 -23.57 56.32 3.63
C SER A 5 -22.58 55.62 4.57
N LEU A 6 -23.06 54.67 5.36
CA LEU A 6 -22.22 53.76 6.13
C LEU A 6 -21.68 52.68 5.18
N VAL A 7 -20.41 52.81 4.82
CA VAL A 7 -19.68 51.75 4.11
C VAL A 7 -19.28 50.68 5.12
N THR A 8 -19.98 49.55 5.12
CA THR A 8 -19.58 48.34 5.85
C THR A 8 -18.41 47.70 5.12
N LEU A 9 -17.20 47.88 5.65
CA LEU A 9 -16.01 47.16 5.20
C LEU A 9 -16.07 45.72 5.76
N ALA A 10 -16.64 44.79 4.99
CA ALA A 10 -16.51 43.37 5.29
C ALA A 10 -15.08 42.95 4.98
N LEU A 11 -14.28 42.77 6.03
CA LEU A 11 -13.02 42.04 5.97
C LEU A 11 -13.32 40.61 5.47
N ILE A 12 -13.05 40.37 4.19
CA ILE A 12 -12.87 39.01 3.69
C ILE A 12 -11.54 38.54 4.27
N ALA A 13 -11.57 38.08 5.51
CA ALA A 13 -10.55 37.18 5.99
C ALA A 13 -10.68 35.93 5.11
N ASN A 14 -9.88 35.87 4.04
CA ASN A 14 -9.58 34.59 3.40
C ASN A 14 -8.99 33.74 4.51
N PRO A 15 -9.69 32.70 5.00
CA PRO A 15 -8.97 31.64 5.64
C PRO A 15 -8.20 31.02 4.47
N SER A 16 -6.99 31.50 4.25
CA SER A 16 -5.92 30.61 3.85
C SER A 16 -5.90 29.58 4.96
N TYR A 17 -6.77 28.58 4.84
CA TYR A 17 -6.59 27.31 5.49
C TYR A 17 -5.19 26.94 5.04
N CYS A 18 -4.23 27.16 5.93
CA CYS A 18 -3.06 26.34 5.98
C CYS A 18 -3.62 24.93 5.95
N LEU A 19 -3.72 24.33 4.74
CA LEU A 19 -3.87 22.90 4.61
C LEU A 19 -2.69 22.39 5.41
N ASN A 20 -2.95 21.96 6.65
CA ASN A 20 -2.12 20.96 7.29
C ASN A 20 -1.83 19.97 6.17
N LYS A 21 -0.56 19.85 5.76
CA LYS A 21 -0.13 18.90 4.72
C LYS A 21 -0.92 17.63 4.98
N GLY A 22 -1.97 17.45 4.19
CA GLY A 22 -3.06 16.56 4.56
C GLY A 22 -2.46 15.18 4.70
N GLU A 23 -2.89 14.43 5.71
CA GLU A 23 -2.55 13.01 5.77
C GLU A 23 -2.86 12.44 4.38
N ASN A 24 -1.84 11.94 3.68
CA ASN A 24 -2.05 11.29 2.40
C ASN A 24 -2.65 9.91 2.65
N ILE A 25 -3.34 9.38 1.65
CA ILE A 25 -3.84 8.03 1.60
C ILE A 25 -3.37 7.35 0.32
N HIS A 26 -2.98 6.07 0.42
CA HIS A 26 -2.73 5.21 -0.73
C HIS A 26 -3.98 4.41 -1.04
N LEU A 27 -4.65 4.80 -2.11
CA LEU A 27 -5.78 4.07 -2.66
C LEU A 27 -5.25 2.91 -3.49
N GLN A 28 -5.69 1.70 -3.17
CA GLN A 28 -5.15 0.46 -3.69
C GLN A 28 -6.26 -0.44 -4.22
N TRP A 29 -6.04 -1.00 -5.42
CA TRP A 29 -6.92 -1.95 -6.07
C TRP A 29 -6.17 -3.22 -6.39
N SER A 30 -6.59 -4.31 -5.79
CA SER A 30 -6.16 -5.66 -6.14
C SER A 30 -6.83 -6.12 -7.41
N LEU A 31 -6.01 -6.59 -8.35
CA LEU A 31 -6.48 -7.06 -9.65
C LEU A 31 -6.36 -8.58 -9.76
N CYS A 32 -7.36 -9.15 -10.42
CA CYS A 32 -7.53 -10.59 -10.66
C CYS A 32 -7.56 -10.92 -12.18
N ASP A 33 -7.10 -9.97 -12.99
CA ASP A 33 -6.73 -10.20 -14.38
C ASP A 33 -5.65 -11.29 -14.53
N ARG A 34 -5.50 -11.80 -15.76
CA ARG A 34 -4.54 -12.88 -16.05
C ARG A 34 -3.09 -12.46 -15.78
N ASP A 35 -2.71 -11.27 -16.25
CA ASP A 35 -1.36 -10.73 -16.19
C ASP A 35 -1.38 -9.21 -16.41
N ALA A 36 -0.22 -8.54 -16.21
CA ALA A 36 -0.12 -7.09 -16.37
C ALA A 36 -0.39 -6.61 -17.80
N ALA A 37 -0.13 -7.43 -18.83
CA ALA A 37 -0.39 -7.04 -20.22
C ALA A 37 -1.90 -6.91 -20.46
N ALA A 38 -2.69 -7.85 -19.95
CA ALA A 38 -4.15 -7.79 -20.03
C ALA A 38 -4.72 -6.53 -19.35
N VAL A 39 -4.15 -6.13 -18.20
CA VAL A 39 -4.54 -4.90 -17.50
C VAL A 39 -4.20 -3.67 -18.37
N LEU A 40 -2.99 -3.61 -18.94
CA LEU A 40 -2.59 -2.49 -19.80
C LEU A 40 -3.48 -2.37 -21.04
N GLU A 41 -3.80 -3.48 -21.70
CA GLU A 41 -4.70 -3.51 -22.86
C GLU A 41 -6.08 -2.95 -22.52
N LYS A 42 -6.67 -3.38 -21.42
CA LYS A 42 -7.99 -2.92 -20.95
C LYS A 42 -8.02 -1.44 -20.64
N LEU A 43 -6.94 -0.91 -20.06
CA LEU A 43 -6.78 0.50 -19.78
C LEU A 43 -6.46 1.36 -21.02
N GLY A 44 -6.32 0.75 -22.20
CA GLY A 44 -5.91 1.45 -23.41
C GLY A 44 -4.47 1.97 -23.37
N GLU A 45 -3.64 1.40 -22.49
CA GLU A 45 -2.23 1.72 -22.34
C GLU A 45 -1.38 0.92 -23.33
N GLU A 46 -0.19 1.43 -23.67
CA GLU A 46 0.77 0.68 -24.47
C GLU A 46 1.24 -0.57 -23.69
N VAL A 47 1.09 -1.75 -24.31
CA VAL A 47 1.61 -3.00 -23.77
C VAL A 47 3.14 -2.99 -23.88
N ARG A 48 3.81 -2.81 -22.74
CA ARG A 48 5.26 -2.68 -22.66
C ARG A 48 5.84 -3.39 -21.45
N ALA A 49 7.14 -3.66 -21.50
CA ALA A 49 7.88 -4.16 -20.36
C ALA A 49 7.83 -3.19 -19.16
N PRO A 50 7.93 -3.69 -17.92
CA PRO A 50 7.95 -2.83 -16.74
C PRO A 50 9.17 -1.92 -16.75
N TYR A 51 9.04 -0.69 -16.26
CA TYR A 51 10.18 0.24 -16.20
C TYR A 51 11.17 -0.12 -15.08
N LYS A 52 10.77 -1.00 -14.16
CA LYS A 52 11.59 -1.58 -13.09
C LYS A 52 11.17 -3.01 -12.80
N GLN A 53 12.15 -3.83 -12.47
CA GLN A 53 11.95 -5.11 -11.79
C GLN A 53 12.64 -5.06 -10.44
N ASN A 54 11.87 -5.20 -9.37
CA ASN A 54 12.35 -5.04 -7.99
C ASN A 54 12.03 -6.30 -7.17
N PRO A 55 12.80 -7.40 -7.31
CA PRO A 55 12.48 -8.66 -6.64
C PRO A 55 12.14 -8.48 -5.15
N ILE A 56 11.13 -9.21 -4.71
CA ILE A 56 10.55 -9.13 -3.37
C ILE A 56 10.54 -10.51 -2.73
N THR A 57 10.95 -10.60 -1.48
CA THR A 57 10.77 -11.82 -0.65
C THR A 57 9.90 -11.44 0.53
N TYR A 58 8.86 -12.22 0.78
CA TYR A 58 8.05 -12.10 2.00
C TYR A 58 8.60 -13.03 3.07
N PHE A 59 8.39 -12.71 4.33
CA PHE A 59 8.76 -13.59 5.44
C PHE A 59 7.55 -13.72 6.37
N ASP A 60 7.32 -14.93 6.84
CA ASP A 60 6.31 -15.25 7.85
C ASP A 60 6.66 -16.62 8.43
N THR A 61 5.93 -17.08 9.43
CA THR A 61 6.00 -18.44 9.95
C THR A 61 5.45 -19.46 8.94
N MET A 62 5.55 -20.76 9.25
CA MET A 62 4.96 -21.84 8.45
C MET A 62 4.13 -22.76 9.36
N PRO A 63 2.77 -22.67 9.33
CA PRO A 63 1.95 -21.81 8.47
C PRO A 63 2.04 -20.31 8.84
N PRO A 64 1.76 -19.37 7.90
CA PRO A 64 1.85 -17.92 8.16
C PRO A 64 0.89 -17.43 9.23
N THR A 65 1.39 -16.68 10.21
CA THR A 65 0.59 -16.12 11.31
C THR A 65 0.62 -14.59 11.31
N HIS A 66 1.77 -13.98 11.09
CA HIS A 66 1.97 -12.54 11.28
C HIS A 66 1.20 -11.71 10.27
N ALA A 67 1.13 -12.14 9.00
CA ALA A 67 0.35 -11.43 8.00
C ALA A 67 -1.15 -11.38 8.33
N GLN A 68 -1.68 -12.37 9.06
CA GLN A 68 -3.07 -12.37 9.54
C GLN A 68 -3.27 -11.38 10.69
N GLN A 69 -2.22 -11.14 11.49
CA GLN A 69 -2.19 -10.18 12.59
C GLN A 69 -1.84 -8.75 12.12
N GLY A 70 -1.73 -8.53 10.80
CA GLY A 70 -1.41 -7.22 10.24
C GLY A 70 0.07 -6.85 10.27
N VAL A 71 0.96 -7.78 10.62
CA VAL A 71 2.43 -7.59 10.58
C VAL A 71 3.02 -8.26 9.34
N MET A 72 3.79 -7.52 8.56
CA MET A 72 4.34 -8.02 7.29
C MET A 72 5.83 -7.76 7.20
N PHE A 73 6.58 -8.83 6.97
CA PHE A 73 8.02 -8.82 6.80
C PHE A 73 8.36 -9.01 5.33
N ARG A 74 9.27 -8.19 4.80
CA ARG A 74 9.74 -8.34 3.42
C ARG A 74 11.14 -7.78 3.18
N THR A 75 11.83 -8.34 2.21
CA THR A 75 13.00 -7.71 1.56
C THR A 75 12.64 -7.28 0.15
N LYS A 76 13.25 -6.20 -0.32
CA LYS A 76 13.07 -5.64 -1.66
C LYS A 76 14.37 -5.05 -2.17
N VAL A 77 14.48 -4.94 -3.49
CA VAL A 77 15.52 -4.13 -4.15
C VAL A 77 14.90 -2.85 -4.70
N ASN A 78 15.56 -1.70 -4.52
CA ASN A 78 15.14 -0.45 -5.17
C ASN A 78 16.36 0.30 -5.68
N LYS A 79 16.41 0.54 -7.00
CA LYS A 79 17.55 1.17 -7.68
C LYS A 79 18.89 0.44 -7.44
N GLY A 80 18.85 -0.88 -7.29
CA GLY A 80 20.04 -1.70 -7.03
C GLY A 80 20.32 -1.92 -5.53
N ASP A 81 19.72 -1.13 -4.65
CA ASP A 81 19.96 -1.25 -3.21
C ASP A 81 18.95 -2.21 -2.56
N PRO A 82 19.40 -3.30 -1.92
CA PRO A 82 18.55 -4.18 -1.15
C PRO A 82 18.19 -3.56 0.21
N PHE A 83 16.97 -3.78 0.67
CA PHE A 83 16.51 -3.31 1.97
C PHE A 83 15.42 -4.23 2.50
N SER A 84 15.33 -4.33 3.82
CA SER A 84 14.20 -4.96 4.49
C SER A 84 13.18 -3.92 4.93
N VAL A 85 11.92 -4.35 5.04
CA VAL A 85 10.81 -3.54 5.55
C VAL A 85 9.96 -4.43 6.44
N ILE A 86 9.65 -3.92 7.63
CA ILE A 86 8.55 -4.43 8.45
C ILE A 86 7.42 -3.43 8.35
N LYS A 87 6.21 -3.90 8.08
CA LYS A 87 4.97 -3.10 8.13
C LYS A 87 4.06 -3.63 9.23
N VAL A 88 3.43 -2.72 9.96
CA VAL A 88 2.37 -3.03 10.92
C VAL A 88 1.12 -2.24 10.53
N ARG A 89 -0.02 -2.92 10.50
CA ARG A 89 -1.34 -2.34 10.26
C ARG A 89 -2.07 -2.09 11.57
N PHE A 90 -2.87 -1.04 11.58
CA PHE A 90 -3.77 -0.68 12.65
C PHE A 90 -5.10 -0.28 12.03
N ASP A 91 -6.22 -0.67 12.64
CA ASP A 91 -7.54 -0.23 12.18
C ASP A 91 -7.77 1.25 12.48
N GLU A 92 -7.13 1.75 13.53
CA GLU A 92 -7.09 3.18 13.87
C GLU A 92 -5.66 3.70 14.00
N LYS A 93 -5.46 4.98 13.69
CA LYS A 93 -4.16 5.63 13.85
C LYS A 93 -3.73 5.61 15.33
N PRO A 94 -2.58 5.02 15.68
CA PRO A 94 -2.14 4.97 17.06
C PRO A 94 -1.78 6.37 17.59
N ALA A 95 -2.05 6.61 18.88
CA ALA A 95 -1.80 7.91 19.52
C ALA A 95 -0.33 8.35 19.49
N ARG A 96 0.60 7.38 19.42
CA ARG A 96 2.04 7.63 19.29
C ARG A 96 2.58 6.84 18.11
N LEU A 97 3.01 7.57 17.08
CA LEU A 97 3.69 6.99 15.93
C LEU A 97 5.07 6.46 16.36
N PRO A 98 5.52 5.33 15.81
CA PRO A 98 6.86 4.83 16.05
C PRO A 98 7.91 5.82 15.49
N PRO A 99 8.96 6.16 16.25
CA PRO A 99 10.03 7.02 15.76
C PRO A 99 10.66 6.48 14.48
N GLY A 100 10.80 7.32 13.46
CA GLY A 100 11.44 6.93 12.19
C GLY A 100 10.61 6.01 11.29
N ALA A 101 9.40 5.60 11.69
CA ALA A 101 8.49 4.86 10.82
C ALA A 101 7.82 5.80 9.81
N ASP A 102 7.66 5.30 8.58
CA ASP A 102 6.84 5.94 7.55
C ASP A 102 5.41 5.42 7.67
N CYS A 103 4.47 6.29 8.00
CA CYS A 103 3.09 5.90 8.31
C CYS A 103 2.09 6.60 7.39
N VAL A 104 1.11 5.84 6.91
CA VAL A 104 0.15 6.32 5.92
C VAL A 104 -1.16 5.55 6.02
N TRP A 105 -2.26 6.19 5.63
CA TRP A 105 -3.52 5.49 5.41
C TRP A 105 -3.41 4.68 4.10
N ASP A 106 -3.85 3.44 4.13
CA ASP A 106 -4.08 2.62 2.95
C ASP A 106 -5.60 2.44 2.78
N ARG A 107 -6.10 2.24 1.56
CA ARG A 107 -7.49 1.83 1.31
C ARG A 107 -7.54 0.66 0.32
N TYR A 108 -8.21 -0.41 0.72
CA TYR A 108 -8.52 -1.60 -0.07
C TYR A 108 -10.03 -1.88 0.04
N GLY A 109 -10.79 -1.52 -0.99
CA GLY A 109 -12.27 -1.55 -0.91
C GLY A 109 -12.74 -0.64 0.22
N ASP A 110 -13.54 -1.20 1.13
CA ASP A 110 -14.05 -0.50 2.30
C ASP A 110 -13.11 -0.58 3.52
N TYR A 111 -12.04 -1.38 3.43
CA TYR A 111 -11.04 -1.49 4.49
C TYR A 111 -9.99 -0.37 4.38
N ILE A 112 -9.88 0.46 5.42
CA ILE A 112 -9.02 1.66 5.43
C ILE A 112 -8.04 1.62 6.61
N PRO A 113 -7.02 0.74 6.59
CA PRO A 113 -6.07 0.65 7.69
C PRO A 113 -5.07 1.81 7.69
N TYR A 114 -4.54 2.10 8.88
CA TYR A 114 -3.35 2.89 9.07
C TYR A 114 -2.13 1.99 9.11
N THR A 115 -1.21 2.12 8.16
CA THR A 115 -0.02 1.27 8.05
C THR A 115 1.23 2.07 8.38
N CYS A 116 2.06 1.57 9.29
CA CYS A 116 3.41 2.09 9.56
C CYS A 116 4.47 1.12 9.05
N GLY A 117 5.57 1.63 8.51
CA GLY A 117 6.68 0.85 7.98
C GLY A 117 8.04 1.30 8.51
N ALA A 118 8.85 0.35 8.97
CA ALA A 118 10.26 0.56 9.33
C ALA A 118 11.18 -0.07 8.27
N ARG A 119 12.11 0.71 7.73
CA ARG A 119 13.00 0.31 6.64
C ARG A 119 14.45 0.22 7.11
N TYR A 120 15.16 -0.81 6.67
CA TYR A 120 16.58 -0.99 6.94
C TYR A 120 17.33 -1.32 5.65
N LEU A 121 18.41 -0.59 5.37
CA LEU A 121 19.25 -0.81 4.19
C LEU A 121 20.14 -2.04 4.42
N LEU A 122 20.07 -3.00 3.51
CA LEU A 122 20.93 -4.18 3.53
C LEU A 122 22.20 -3.89 2.74
N SER A 123 23.33 -4.41 3.19
CA SER A 123 24.60 -4.34 2.47
C SER A 123 25.39 -5.63 2.65
N ASP A 124 26.46 -5.83 1.89
CA ASP A 124 27.32 -7.01 2.05
C ASP A 124 27.95 -7.13 3.46
N LYS A 125 27.88 -6.06 4.26
CA LYS A 125 28.37 -6.01 5.65
C LYS A 125 27.29 -6.31 6.68
N THR A 126 26.00 -6.27 6.32
CA THR A 126 24.91 -6.60 7.24
C THR A 126 24.73 -8.10 7.29
N LYS A 127 24.97 -8.70 8.46
CA LYS A 127 24.76 -10.13 8.69
C LYS A 127 23.30 -10.49 8.93
N GLU A 128 22.51 -9.52 9.39
CA GLU A 128 21.12 -9.69 9.78
C GLU A 128 20.17 -8.99 8.79
N ILE A 129 19.01 -9.61 8.55
CA ILE A 129 17.98 -9.08 7.64
C ILE A 129 17.19 -7.96 8.33
N TRP A 130 17.00 -8.06 9.64
CA TRP A 130 16.24 -7.11 10.45
C TRP A 130 17.19 -6.32 11.33
N SER A 131 17.06 -5.00 11.39
CA SER A 131 17.80 -4.20 12.37
C SER A 131 17.16 -4.28 13.75
N GLU A 132 17.92 -3.96 14.80
CA GLU A 132 17.35 -3.86 16.15
C GLU A 132 16.20 -2.84 16.24
N ASP A 133 16.25 -1.76 15.46
CA ASP A 133 15.16 -0.77 15.39
C ASP A 133 13.89 -1.37 14.77
N GLN A 134 14.04 -2.20 13.74
CA GLN A 134 12.94 -2.94 13.14
C GLN A 134 12.36 -3.97 14.12
N VAL A 135 13.22 -4.68 14.85
CA VAL A 135 12.81 -5.65 15.88
C VAL A 135 11.98 -4.95 16.96
N ARG A 136 12.52 -3.89 17.58
CA ARG A 136 11.81 -3.08 18.58
C ARG A 136 10.52 -2.47 18.05
N PHE A 137 10.48 -2.11 16.77
CA PHE A 137 9.28 -1.59 16.12
C PHE A 137 8.18 -2.66 16.05
N ALA A 138 8.49 -3.88 15.65
CA ALA A 138 7.52 -4.96 15.51
C ALA A 138 7.02 -5.45 16.88
N GLU A 139 7.93 -5.73 17.80
CA GLU A 139 7.65 -6.27 19.16
C GLU A 139 6.81 -5.32 20.03
N LYS A 140 6.76 -4.03 19.67
CA LYS A 140 5.91 -3.06 20.34
C LYS A 140 4.41 -3.34 20.10
N TYR A 141 4.07 -3.98 18.99
CA TYR A 141 2.69 -4.11 18.54
C TYR A 141 2.22 -5.55 18.42
N ASP A 142 3.12 -6.52 18.36
CA ASP A 142 2.79 -7.94 18.27
C ASP A 142 3.92 -8.80 18.86
N ASP A 143 3.62 -10.04 19.22
CA ASP A 143 4.61 -11.04 19.64
C ASP A 143 5.16 -11.75 18.40
N ILE A 144 6.46 -11.59 18.13
CA ILE A 144 7.06 -12.03 16.86
C ILE A 144 7.89 -13.30 17.05
N ASP A 145 7.56 -14.35 16.30
CA ASP A 145 8.38 -15.56 16.20
C ASP A 145 9.52 -15.34 15.20
N TRP A 146 10.56 -14.61 15.65
CA TRP A 146 11.72 -14.27 14.82
C TRP A 146 12.46 -15.49 14.28
N ASP A 147 12.58 -16.55 15.10
CA ASP A 147 13.27 -17.78 14.74
C ASP A 147 12.46 -18.63 13.75
N GLY A 148 11.12 -18.48 13.78
CA GLY A 148 10.20 -19.13 12.85
C GLY A 148 10.03 -18.42 11.50
N LEU A 149 10.56 -17.21 11.32
CA LEU A 149 10.42 -16.47 10.05
C LEU A 149 11.16 -17.17 8.90
N VAL A 150 10.40 -17.71 7.95
CA VAL A 150 10.91 -18.36 6.74
C VAL A 150 10.63 -17.51 5.49
N PRO A 151 11.52 -17.56 4.48
CA PRO A 151 11.34 -16.80 3.25
C PRO A 151 10.30 -17.44 2.30
N TYR A 152 9.43 -16.60 1.77
CA TYR A 152 8.54 -16.86 0.64
C TYR A 152 8.98 -15.98 -0.54
N GLY A 153 9.75 -16.57 -1.46
CA GLY A 153 10.35 -15.87 -2.60
C GLY A 153 11.84 -16.17 -2.75
N PRO A 154 12.60 -15.34 -3.49
CA PRO A 154 12.19 -14.07 -4.09
C PRO A 154 11.22 -14.26 -5.28
N PHE A 155 10.32 -13.29 -5.45
CA PHE A 155 9.41 -13.19 -6.58
C PHE A 155 9.77 -11.96 -7.44
N PRO A 156 9.72 -12.05 -8.78
CA PRO A 156 9.76 -10.88 -9.64
C PRO A 156 8.61 -9.92 -9.31
N ASP A 157 8.91 -8.61 -9.22
CA ASP A 157 7.92 -7.53 -9.03
C ASP A 157 8.12 -6.51 -10.16
N GLY A 158 7.31 -6.62 -11.20
CA GLY A 158 7.28 -5.69 -12.33
C GLY A 158 6.51 -4.43 -11.96
N LYS A 159 7.02 -3.27 -12.34
CA LYS A 159 6.34 -1.98 -12.10
C LYS A 159 6.10 -1.20 -13.38
N TRP A 160 4.93 -0.61 -13.50
CA TRP A 160 4.53 0.32 -14.56
C TRP A 160 4.06 1.64 -13.94
N LYS A 161 4.35 2.75 -14.63
CA LYS A 161 3.74 4.04 -14.33
C LYS A 161 2.55 4.21 -15.26
N LEU A 162 1.42 4.61 -14.70
CA LEU A 162 0.16 4.83 -15.40
C LEU A 162 -0.37 6.24 -15.09
N LYS A 163 -1.33 6.69 -15.90
CA LYS A 163 -2.10 7.90 -15.61
C LYS A 163 -3.59 7.61 -15.73
N ILE A 164 -4.26 7.43 -14.60
CA ILE A 164 -5.68 7.05 -14.54
C ILE A 164 -6.49 8.27 -14.14
N LEU A 165 -7.43 8.68 -14.99
CA LEU A 165 -8.26 9.89 -14.78
C LEU A 165 -7.45 11.14 -14.40
N GLY A 166 -6.24 11.29 -14.94
CA GLY A 166 -5.36 12.41 -14.61
C GLY A 166 -4.41 12.17 -13.43
N HIS A 167 -4.66 11.17 -12.59
CA HIS A 167 -3.86 10.83 -11.42
C HIS A 167 -2.65 9.97 -11.79
N LYS A 168 -1.51 10.23 -11.14
CA LYS A 168 -0.33 9.35 -11.25
C LYS A 168 -0.62 8.07 -10.48
N ALA A 169 -0.54 6.94 -11.16
CA ALA A 169 -0.73 5.62 -10.58
C ALA A 169 0.45 4.70 -10.90
N LYS A 170 0.55 3.60 -10.17
CA LYS A 170 1.49 2.51 -10.44
C LYS A 170 0.74 1.21 -10.53
N LEU A 171 1.01 0.42 -11.56
CA LEU A 171 0.68 -1.00 -11.59
C LEU A 171 1.91 -1.78 -11.12
N ASP A 172 1.71 -2.65 -10.16
CA ASP A 172 2.69 -3.60 -9.65
C ASP A 172 2.19 -5.03 -9.95
N ASP A 173 3.06 -5.91 -10.44
CA ASP A 173 2.77 -7.33 -10.66
C ASP A 173 3.85 -8.19 -9.99
N VAL A 174 3.48 -8.82 -8.86
CA VAL A 174 4.35 -9.80 -8.19
C VAL A 174 3.99 -11.19 -8.67
N VAL A 175 4.94 -11.84 -9.34
CA VAL A 175 4.72 -13.14 -10.00
C VAL A 175 5.22 -14.28 -9.11
N ALA A 176 4.29 -15.05 -8.54
CA ALA A 176 4.57 -16.16 -7.63
C ALA A 176 4.21 -17.51 -8.28
N GLY A 177 4.97 -17.91 -9.30
CA GLY A 177 4.66 -19.09 -10.12
C GLY A 177 3.61 -18.74 -11.17
N LYS A 178 2.43 -19.37 -11.11
CA LYS A 178 1.28 -19.04 -11.98
C LYS A 178 0.42 -17.91 -11.42
N LEU A 179 0.67 -17.48 -10.19
CA LEU A 179 -0.11 -16.46 -9.50
C LEU A 179 0.46 -15.06 -9.83
N HIS A 180 -0.43 -14.18 -10.29
CA HIS A 180 -0.16 -12.76 -10.50
C HIS A 180 -0.82 -11.94 -9.39
N LEU A 181 -0.01 -11.43 -8.46
CA LEU A 181 -0.48 -10.60 -7.35
C LEU A 181 -0.45 -9.14 -7.77
N MET A 182 -1.34 -8.78 -8.69
CA MET A 182 -1.40 -7.45 -9.29
C MET A 182 -2.12 -6.44 -8.41
N GLU A 183 -1.63 -5.21 -8.44
CA GLU A 183 -2.24 -4.08 -7.75
C GLU A 183 -2.01 -2.77 -8.51
N ILE A 184 -3.03 -1.93 -8.57
CA ILE A 184 -2.86 -0.51 -8.91
C ILE A 184 -2.89 0.33 -7.63
N GLU A 185 -1.92 1.22 -7.47
CA GLU A 185 -1.80 2.15 -6.34
C GLU A 185 -1.77 3.60 -6.84
N LEU A 186 -2.52 4.48 -6.19
CA LEU A 186 -2.39 5.93 -6.32
C LEU A 186 -2.32 6.59 -4.94
N SER A 187 -1.64 7.73 -4.86
CA SER A 187 -1.54 8.52 -3.62
C SER A 187 -2.24 9.86 -3.80
N THR A 188 -3.09 10.21 -2.85
CA THR A 188 -3.91 11.44 -2.85
C THR A 188 -4.00 12.01 -1.43
N PRO A 189 -4.31 13.30 -1.24
CA PRO A 189 -4.76 13.79 0.05
C PRO A 189 -5.97 12.99 0.55
N LYS A 190 -6.05 12.70 1.85
CA LYS A 190 -7.19 11.98 2.45
C LYS A 190 -8.53 12.68 2.24
N ILE A 191 -8.54 14.01 2.30
CA ILE A 191 -9.74 14.81 2.00
C ILE A 191 -10.12 14.62 0.53
N GLY A 192 -11.37 14.17 0.28
CA GLY A 192 -11.87 13.90 -1.06
C GLY A 192 -11.39 12.58 -1.67
N SER A 193 -10.67 11.75 -0.91
CA SER A 193 -10.15 10.47 -1.40
C SER A 193 -11.23 9.44 -1.68
N GLU A 194 -12.40 9.55 -1.05
CA GLU A 194 -13.56 8.70 -1.31
C GLU A 194 -14.06 8.85 -2.74
N GLU A 195 -14.32 10.08 -3.17
CA GLU A 195 -14.74 10.39 -4.54
C GLU A 195 -13.71 9.93 -5.58
N VAL A 196 -12.41 10.07 -5.27
CA VAL A 196 -11.33 9.58 -6.15
C VAL A 196 -11.36 8.05 -6.23
N TYR A 197 -11.56 7.36 -5.10
CA TYR A 197 -11.63 5.90 -5.07
C TYR A 197 -12.79 5.40 -5.92
N ASP A 198 -13.98 5.96 -5.73
CA ASP A 198 -15.20 5.48 -6.39
C ASP A 198 -15.11 5.71 -7.90
N LYS A 199 -14.67 6.89 -8.34
CA LYS A 199 -14.48 7.19 -9.78
C LYS A 199 -13.44 6.31 -10.45
N VAL A 200 -12.33 6.02 -9.77
CA VAL A 200 -11.29 5.12 -10.31
C VAL A 200 -11.79 3.67 -10.36
N THR A 201 -12.58 3.27 -9.37
CA THR A 201 -13.23 1.94 -9.35
C THR A 201 -14.20 1.79 -10.51
N GLU A 202 -15.12 2.75 -10.69
CA GLU A 202 -16.06 2.79 -11.83
C GLU A 202 -15.29 2.77 -13.16
N TYR A 203 -14.22 3.57 -13.28
CA TYR A 203 -13.38 3.57 -14.47
C TYR A 203 -12.77 2.19 -14.77
N PHE A 204 -12.31 1.46 -13.75
CA PHE A 204 -11.80 0.10 -13.93
C PHE A 204 -12.88 -0.87 -14.40
N GLU A 205 -14.07 -0.80 -13.81
CA GLU A 205 -15.22 -1.63 -14.19
C GLU A 205 -15.68 -1.36 -15.64
N GLU A 206 -15.78 -0.08 -16.03
CA GLU A 206 -16.12 0.34 -17.40
C GLU A 206 -15.12 -0.17 -18.44
N HIS A 207 -13.85 -0.27 -18.07
CA HIS A 207 -12.77 -0.78 -18.93
C HIS A 207 -12.59 -2.30 -18.81
N GLY A 208 -13.43 -2.97 -18.02
CA GLY A 208 -13.43 -4.41 -17.84
C GLY A 208 -12.21 -4.94 -17.07
N VAL A 209 -11.50 -4.10 -16.33
CA VAL A 209 -10.41 -4.53 -15.42
C VAL A 209 -11.02 -5.35 -14.29
N LEU A 210 -10.50 -6.56 -14.07
CA LEU A 210 -11.04 -7.48 -13.08
C LEU A 210 -10.50 -7.13 -11.71
N LEU A 211 -11.33 -6.51 -10.88
CA LEU A 211 -11.04 -6.29 -9.47
C LEU A 211 -11.22 -7.58 -8.68
N CYS A 212 -10.32 -7.84 -7.73
CA CYS A 212 -10.48 -8.96 -6.82
C CYS A 212 -11.57 -8.70 -5.78
N ASP A 213 -12.25 -9.76 -5.37
CA ASP A 213 -13.16 -9.75 -4.23
C ASP A 213 -12.79 -10.91 -3.29
N PRO A 214 -12.40 -10.65 -2.03
CA PRO A 214 -12.23 -9.33 -1.42
C PRO A 214 -10.99 -8.56 -1.92
N GLN A 215 -11.04 -7.24 -1.78
CA GLN A 215 -9.88 -6.34 -1.95
C GLN A 215 -8.89 -6.54 -0.79
N GLN A 216 -7.67 -7.00 -1.08
CA GLN A 216 -6.68 -7.36 -0.06
C GLN A 216 -5.25 -7.22 -0.55
N SER A 217 -4.32 -6.86 0.34
CA SER A 217 -2.91 -6.73 -0.03
C SER A 217 -2.27 -8.00 -0.60
N LYS A 218 -1.21 -7.82 -1.40
CA LYS A 218 -0.45 -8.91 -2.03
C LYS A 218 0.00 -10.02 -1.06
N THR A 219 0.46 -9.69 0.17
CA THR A 219 0.95 -10.70 1.13
C THR A 219 -0.17 -11.64 1.59
N VAL A 220 -1.33 -11.08 1.94
CA VAL A 220 -2.50 -11.87 2.37
C VAL A 220 -2.98 -12.75 1.22
N ARG A 221 -3.11 -12.16 0.03
CA ARG A 221 -3.48 -12.91 -1.20
C ARG A 221 -2.50 -14.02 -1.54
N LEU A 222 -1.18 -13.78 -1.41
CA LEU A 222 -0.15 -14.80 -1.64
C LEU A 222 -0.40 -16.04 -0.78
N PHE A 223 -0.64 -15.85 0.51
CA PHE A 223 -0.79 -16.96 1.44
C PHE A 223 -2.15 -17.64 1.27
N ARG A 224 -3.22 -16.87 1.09
CA ARG A 224 -4.58 -17.40 0.86
C ARG A 224 -4.65 -18.21 -0.43
N ASP A 225 -4.17 -17.67 -1.54
CA ASP A 225 -4.24 -18.33 -2.85
C ASP A 225 -3.31 -19.55 -2.94
N ARG A 226 -2.38 -19.70 -1.98
CA ARG A 226 -1.56 -20.91 -1.77
C ARG A 226 -2.15 -21.89 -0.76
N GLY A 227 -3.30 -21.60 -0.17
CA GLY A 227 -3.94 -22.43 0.85
C GLY A 227 -3.18 -22.50 2.17
N LEU A 228 -2.39 -21.46 2.49
CA LEU A 228 -1.59 -21.39 3.71
C LEU A 228 -2.32 -20.69 4.87
N ILE A 229 -3.34 -19.90 4.55
CA ILE A 229 -4.22 -19.23 5.52
C ILE A 229 -5.67 -19.32 5.02
N ASP A 230 -6.62 -19.37 5.94
CA ASP A 230 -8.05 -19.43 5.61
C ASP A 230 -8.59 -18.05 5.19
N GLY A 231 -9.67 -18.04 4.40
CA GLY A 231 -10.28 -16.82 3.86
C GLY A 231 -10.96 -15.92 4.90
N GLN A 232 -11.03 -16.33 6.17
CA GLN A 232 -11.55 -15.54 7.28
C GLN A 232 -10.40 -14.88 8.04
N VAL A 233 -9.75 -13.88 7.44
CA VAL A 233 -9.02 -12.90 8.26
C VAL A 233 -10.11 -12.07 8.94
N SER A 234 -10.18 -12.12 10.27
CA SER A 234 -11.28 -11.52 11.02
C SER A 234 -11.41 -10.03 10.69
N GLU A 235 -12.62 -9.61 10.31
CA GLU A 235 -13.04 -8.20 10.28
C GLU A 235 -13.27 -7.65 11.70
N GLU A 236 -12.78 -8.35 12.73
CA GLU A 236 -12.90 -7.99 14.13
C GLU A 236 -11.57 -8.32 14.82
N LEU A 237 -10.72 -7.31 14.98
CA LEU A 237 -9.83 -7.13 16.13
C LEU A 237 -9.85 -5.65 16.53
#